data_AF-A0A949DXY6-F1
#
_entry.id   AF-A0A949DXY6-F1
#
_cell.length_a   1.000
_cell.length_b   1.000
_cell.length_c   1.000
_cell.angle_alpha   90.00
_cell.angle_beta   90.00
_cell.angle_gamma   90.00
#
_symmetry.space_group_name_H-M   'P 1'
#
loop_
_entity.id
_entity.type
_entity.pdbx_description
1 polymer ?
#
loop_
_entity_poly.entity_id
_entity_poly.type
_entity_poly.pdbx_seq_one_letter_code
_entity_poly.pdbx_strand_id
1 'polypeptide(L)'
;MSNLMRTTVTIPEDIYMQTRILAAYNKKSFSSYLSGVLQEKVKVSKKKKKLQDPFLVAGKFSIGIGKIYKKRSELYENRLEKTMGN
;
A
#
# COMPACT_ATOMS: atom_id res chain seq x y z
N MET A 1 -5.27 12.40 13.13
CA MET A 1 -5.67 11.50 14.24
C MET A 1 -6.80 10.61 13.74
N SER A 2 -6.76 9.30 14.00
CA SER A 2 -7.87 8.42 13.62
C SER A 2 -9.05 8.68 14.55
N ASN A 3 -10.26 8.79 14.01
CA ASN A 3 -11.45 9.12 14.79
C ASN A 3 -11.93 7.84 15.49
N LEU A 4 -11.54 7.66 16.76
CA LEU A 4 -11.90 6.50 17.57
C LEU A 4 -13.25 6.77 18.25
N MET A 5 -14.25 5.93 17.95
CA MET A 5 -15.57 5.97 18.57
C MET A 5 -15.66 4.89 19.64
N ARG A 6 -16.15 5.25 20.83
CA ARG A 6 -16.41 4.31 21.92
C ARG A 6 -17.91 3.98 21.93
N THR A 7 -18.22 2.70 21.82
CA THR A 7 -19.59 2.19 21.84
C THR A 7 -19.72 1.07 22.86
N THR A 8 -20.83 1.06 23.59
CA THR A 8 -21.20 -0.04 24.49
C THR A 8 -22.23 -0.90 23.79
N VAL A 9 -22.06 -2.22 23.82
CA VAL A 9 -22.98 -3.19 23.22
C VAL A 9 -23.35 -4.22 24.27
N THR A 10 -24.62 -4.55 24.38
CA THR A 10 -25.13 -5.65 25.21
C THR A 10 -25.11 -6.95 24.41
N ILE A 11 -24.44 -7.97 24.95
CA ILE A 11 -24.25 -9.28 24.31
C ILE A 11 -24.51 -10.35 25.37
N PRO A 12 -25.08 -11.52 25.00
CA PRO A 12 -25.16 -12.68 25.88
C PRO A 12 -23.82 -13.05 26.52
N GLU A 13 -23.85 -13.49 27.78
CA GLU A 13 -22.66 -13.75 28.59
C GLU A 13 -21.79 -14.88 28.03
N ASP A 14 -22.42 -15.94 27.54
CA ASP A 14 -21.78 -17.09 26.89
C ASP A 14 -20.95 -16.64 25.67
N ILE A 15 -21.54 -15.80 24.81
CA ILE A 15 -20.86 -15.25 23.63
C ILE A 15 -19.70 -14.34 24.06
N TYR A 16 -19.90 -13.49 25.08
CA TYR A 16 -18.87 -12.61 25.61
C TYR A 16 -17.67 -13.40 26.15
N MET A 17 -17.91 -14.46 26.90
CA MET A 17 -16.86 -15.30 27.47
C MET A 17 -16.06 -16.01 26.39
N GLN A 18 -16.73 -16.62 25.40
CA GLN A 18 -16.06 -17.27 24.28
C GLN A 18 -15.21 -16.27 23.47
N THR A 19 -15.75 -15.09 23.16
CA THR A 19 -15.00 -14.06 22.42
C THR A 19 -13.80 -13.54 23.21
N ARG A 20 -13.89 -13.42 24.53
CA ARG A 20 -12.76 -13.03 25.38
C ARG A 20 -11.66 -14.08 25.38
N ILE A 21 -12.01 -15.37 25.44
CA ILE A 21 -11.04 -16.48 25.33
C ILE A 21 -10.34 -16.44 23.97
N LEU A 22 -11.09 -16.28 22.89
CA LEU A 22 -10.53 -16.16 21.54
C LEU A 22 -9.61 -14.93 21.39
N ALA A 23 -9.99 -13.80 21.97
CA ALA A 23 -9.14 -12.61 21.98
C ALA A 23 -7.81 -12.86 22.71
N ALA A 24 -7.86 -13.52 23.88
CA ALA A 24 -6.67 -13.88 24.65
C ALA A 24 -5.77 -14.87 23.90
N TYR A 25 -6.34 -15.90 23.26
CA TYR A 25 -5.60 -16.84 22.43
C TYR A 25 -4.85 -16.13 21.28
N ASN A 26 -5.47 -15.11 20.70
CA ASN A 26 -4.87 -14.28 19.65
C ASN A 26 -3.94 -13.16 20.18
N LYS A 27 -3.67 -13.11 21.49
CA LYS A 27 -2.86 -12.06 22.15
C LYS A 27 -3.36 -10.63 21.84
N LYS A 28 -4.67 -10.46 21.72
CA LYS A 28 -5.32 -9.17 21.41
C LYS A 28 -6.26 -8.74 22.53
N SER A 29 -6.48 -7.42 22.66
CA SER A 29 -7.57 -6.92 23.49
C SER A 29 -8.92 -7.28 22.88
N PHE A 30 -9.96 -7.35 23.71
CA PHE A 30 -11.33 -7.64 23.26
C PHE A 30 -11.80 -6.67 22.16
N SER A 31 -11.58 -5.37 22.34
CA SER A 31 -11.96 -4.34 21.36
C SER A 31 -11.21 -4.48 20.03
N SER A 32 -9.91 -4.79 20.07
CA SER A 32 -9.09 -5.00 18.87
C SER A 32 -9.50 -6.26 18.12
N TYR A 33 -9.75 -7.34 18.86
CA TYR A 33 -10.26 -8.59 18.30
C TYR A 33 -11.62 -8.38 17.61
N LEU A 34 -12.59 -7.79 18.33
CA LEU A 34 -13.92 -7.52 17.81
C LEU A 34 -13.89 -6.60 16.58
N SER A 35 -13.05 -5.56 16.60
CA SER A 35 -12.87 -4.66 15.46
C SER A 35 -12.34 -5.39 14.23
N GLY A 36 -11.39 -6.32 14.41
CA GLY A 36 -10.86 -7.15 13.32
C GLY A 36 -11.93 -8.06 12.71
N VAL A 37 -12.71 -8.73 13.56
CA VAL A 37 -13.82 -9.59 13.12
C VAL A 37 -14.89 -8.77 12.38
N LEU A 38 -15.28 -7.61 12.93
CA LEU A 38 -16.24 -6.72 12.28
C LEU A 38 -15.69 -6.21 10.94
N GLN A 39 -14.41 -5.85 10.86
CA GLN A 39 -13.79 -5.40 9.61
C GLN A 39 -13.80 -6.48 8.52
N GLU A 40 -13.54 -7.73 8.90
CA GLU A 40 -13.60 -8.89 8.00
C GLU A 40 -15.04 -9.15 7.52
N LYS A 41 -16.01 -9.16 8.45
CA LYS A 41 -17.41 -9.47 8.16
C LYS A 41 -18.13 -8.38 7.39
N VAL A 42 -17.90 -7.11 7.74
CA VAL A 42 -18.52 -5.96 7.07
C VAL A 42 -18.00 -5.82 5.64
N LYS A 43 -16.89 -6.49 5.28
CA LYS A 43 -16.19 -6.28 4.00
C LYS A 43 -16.22 -4.79 3.65
N VAL A 44 -15.65 -3.94 4.49
CA VAL A 44 -15.22 -2.63 4.00
C VAL A 44 -14.12 -2.95 3.00
N SER A 45 -14.56 -3.21 1.77
CA SER A 45 -13.77 -3.40 0.58
C SER A 45 -12.96 -2.13 0.45
N LYS A 46 -11.82 -2.06 1.15
CA LYS A 46 -10.70 -1.26 0.71
C LYS A 46 -10.15 -1.92 -0.56
N LYS A 47 -10.98 -2.02 -1.60
CA LYS A 47 -10.51 -1.95 -2.98
C LYS A 47 -9.97 -0.53 -3.15
N LYS A 48 -8.78 -0.30 -2.61
CA LYS A 48 -7.83 0.59 -3.25
C LYS A 48 -6.80 -0.29 -3.94
N LYS A 49 -7.23 -1.03 -4.97
CA LYS A 49 -6.38 -1.05 -6.16
C LYS A 49 -6.39 0.40 -6.64
N LYS A 50 -5.43 1.21 -6.18
CA LYS A 50 -5.09 2.40 -6.94
C LYS A 50 -4.83 1.86 -8.34
N LEU A 51 -5.62 2.28 -9.32
CA LEU A 51 -5.19 2.20 -10.72
C LEU A 51 -3.79 2.81 -10.69
N GLN A 52 -2.75 1.97 -10.76
CA GLN A 52 -1.45 2.49 -11.14
C GLN A 52 -1.68 2.89 -12.58
N ASP A 53 -1.58 4.18 -12.84
CA ASP A 53 -1.61 4.70 -14.20
C ASP A 53 -0.66 3.84 -15.04
N PRO A 54 -1.12 3.19 -16.13
CA PRO A 54 -0.27 2.32 -16.92
C PRO A 54 0.99 3.05 -17.43
N PHE A 55 0.95 4.38 -17.55
CA PHE A 55 2.10 5.23 -17.84
C PHE A 55 3.17 5.26 -16.73
N LEU A 56 2.79 5.17 -15.45
CA LEU A 56 3.74 5.12 -14.32
C LEU A 56 4.46 3.76 -14.24
N VAL A 57 3.82 2.69 -14.71
CA VAL A 57 4.42 1.35 -14.78
C VAL A 57 5.33 1.25 -16.01
N ALA A 58 4.94 1.83 -17.14
CA ALA A 58 5.78 1.90 -18.35
C ALA A 58 7.11 2.64 -18.11
N GLY A 59 7.09 3.72 -17.32
CA GLY A 59 8.32 4.47 -16.96
C GLY A 59 9.31 3.71 -16.08
N LYS A 60 8.88 2.66 -15.35
CA LYS A 60 9.79 1.81 -14.55
C LYS A 60 10.48 0.72 -15.37
N PHE A 61 9.98 0.42 -16.57
CA PHE A 61 10.63 -0.48 -17.52
C PHE A 61 11.63 0.21 -18.45
N SER A 62 11.99 1.47 -18.20
CA SER A 62 13.16 2.10 -18.85
C SER A 62 14.47 1.65 -18.17
N ILE A 63 14.70 0.34 -18.10
CA ILE A 63 16.04 -0.20 -17.94
C ILE A 63 16.73 0.03 -19.29
N GLY A 64 17.56 1.07 -19.37
CA GLY A 64 18.52 1.23 -20.48
C GLY A 64 18.72 2.62 -21.08
N ILE A 65 18.03 3.68 -20.63
CA ILE A 65 18.28 5.03 -21.18
C ILE A 65 18.70 5.97 -20.05
N GLY A 66 19.99 5.95 -19.74
CA GLY A 66 20.61 6.73 -18.66
C GLY A 66 20.65 8.25 -18.88
N LYS A 67 20.15 8.79 -20.00
CA LYS A 67 20.03 10.25 -20.24
C LYS A 67 18.85 10.55 -21.15
N ILE A 68 17.94 11.41 -20.72
CA ILE A 68 16.89 11.98 -21.57
C ILE A 68 17.51 13.18 -22.29
N TYR A 69 17.92 12.98 -23.53
CA TYR A 69 18.42 14.06 -24.38
C TYR A 69 17.25 14.95 -24.82
N LYS A 70 17.34 16.26 -24.54
CA LYS A 70 16.27 17.22 -24.89
C LYS A 70 16.40 17.74 -26.31
N LYS A 71 17.58 17.64 -26.93
CA LYS A 71 17.85 18.07 -28.31
C LYS A 71 18.65 17.00 -29.06
N ARG A 72 18.37 16.85 -30.36
CA ARG A 72 19.02 15.88 -31.25
C ARG A 72 20.53 16.10 -31.39
N SER A 73 21.03 17.31 -31.13
CA SER A 73 22.46 17.65 -31.14
C SER A 73 23.26 16.92 -30.05
N GLU A 74 22.65 16.67 -28.88
CA GLU A 74 23.32 16.04 -27.73
C GLU A 74 23.65 14.55 -27.98
N LEU A 75 22.98 13.92 -28.95
CA LEU A 75 23.25 12.54 -29.40
C LEU A 75 24.58 12.43 -30.15
N TYR A 76 25.04 13.50 -30.81
CA TYR A 76 26.21 13.48 -31.68
C TYR A 76 27.45 14.12 -31.04
N GLU A 77 27.30 14.99 -30.04
CA GLU A 77 28.43 15.58 -29.30
C GLU A 77 29.32 14.50 -28.65
N ASN A 78 28.71 13.49 -28.02
CA ASN A 78 29.46 12.39 -27.39
C ASN A 78 30.27 11.54 -28.39
N ARG A 79 29.90 11.54 -29.69
CA ARG A 79 30.70 10.85 -30.72
C ARG A 79 31.84 11.72 -31.21
N LEU A 80 31.63 13.02 -31.36
CA LEU A 80 32.65 13.97 -31.80
C LEU A 80 33.79 14.09 -30.79
N GLU A 81 33.49 14.20 -29.49
CA GLU A 81 34.51 14.24 -28.43
C GLU A 81 35.37 12.96 -28.42
N LYS A 82 34.75 11.79 -28.61
CA LYS A 82 35.45 10.51 -28.61
C LYS A 82 36.33 10.29 -29.85
N THR A 83 36.00 10.93 -30.97
CA THR A 83 36.82 10.91 -32.20
C THR A 83 37.87 12.01 -32.26
N MET A 84 37.68 13.12 -31.54
CA MET A 84 38.58 14.29 -31.57
C MET A 84 39.58 14.35 -30.42
N GLY A 85 39.57 13.38 -29.50
CA GLY A 85 40.69 13.09 -28.61
C GLY A 85 41.17 14.28 -27.78
N ASN A 86 40.51 14.50 -26.65
CA ASN A 86 41.14 15.10 -25.47
C ASN A 86 40.94 14.15 -24.29
#